data_AF-A0AAX2AKL3-F1
#
_entry.id   AF-A0AAX2AKL3-F1
#
_cell.length_a   1.000
_cell.length_b   1.000
_cell.length_c   1.000
_cell.angle_alpha   90.00
_cell.angle_beta   90.00
_cell.angle_gamma   90.00
#
_symmetry.space_group_name_H-M   'P 1'
#
loop_
_entity.id
_entity.type
_entity.pdbx_description
1 polymer ?
#
loop_
_entity_poly.entity_id
_entity_poly.type
_entity_poly.pdbx_seq_one_letter_code
_entity_poly.pdbx_strand_id
1 'polypeptide(L)'
;MQNFDQIIVLVIVFTAAFVTWKMVKDFYITKMNMVFAHIIAIATSSFMLLSTMFLFVPKNYQRGQTAEVELSFLSVGIVIIMVGILYLFFKYIPSKDK
;
A
#
# COMPACT_ATOMS: atom_id res chain seq x y z
N MET A 1 -16.26 -18.64 -8.29
CA MET A 1 -15.16 -17.85 -8.88
C MET A 1 -15.24 -16.36 -8.50
N GLN A 2 -16.40 -15.83 -8.07
CA GLN A 2 -16.59 -14.42 -7.69
C GLN A 2 -15.76 -13.94 -6.48
N ASN A 3 -15.47 -14.82 -5.51
CA ASN A 3 -14.67 -14.47 -4.32
C ASN A 3 -13.15 -14.49 -4.56
N PHE A 4 -12.70 -15.00 -5.72
CA PHE A 4 -11.27 -15.15 -5.98
C PHE A 4 -10.60 -13.80 -6.21
N ASP A 5 -11.27 -12.91 -6.94
CA ASP A 5 -10.80 -11.55 -7.21
C ASP A 5 -10.70 -10.73 -5.92
N GLN A 6 -11.68 -10.86 -5.03
CA GLN A 6 -11.67 -10.25 -3.70
C GLN A 6 -10.46 -10.67 -2.87
N ILE A 7 -10.18 -11.98 -2.83
CA ILE A 7 -9.05 -12.52 -2.09
C ILE A 7 -7.73 -12.02 -2.69
N ILE A 8 -7.60 -11.98 -4.02
CA ILE A 8 -6.40 -11.47 -4.67
C ILE A 8 -6.19 -9.98 -4.34
N VAL A 9 -7.23 -9.16 -4.47
CA VAL A 9 -7.16 -7.73 -4.14
C VAL A 9 -6.75 -7.55 -2.68
N LEU A 10 -7.32 -8.33 -1.76
CA LEU A 10 -7.00 -8.28 -0.34
C LEU A 10 -5.53 -8.62 -0.08
N VAL A 11 -5.01 -9.67 -0.72
CA VAL A 11 -3.59 -10.05 -0.63
C VAL A 11 -2.69 -8.94 -1.16
N ILE A 12 -3.05 -8.32 -2.30
CA ILE A 12 -2.28 -7.20 -2.88
C ILE A 12 -2.28 -5.99 -1.93
N VAL A 13 -3.44 -5.58 -1.43
CA VAL A 13 -3.61 -4.43 -0.53
C VAL A 13 -2.82 -4.64 0.76
N PHE A 14 -2.97 -5.79 1.42
CA PHE A 14 -2.24 -6.07 2.65
C PHE A 14 -0.74 -6.19 2.42
N THR A 15 -0.31 -6.81 1.33
CA THR A 15 1.11 -6.91 0.99
C THR A 15 1.71 -5.53 0.75
N ALA A 16 1.01 -4.67 -0.02
CA ALA A 16 1.45 -3.31 -0.27
C ALA A 16 1.52 -2.47 1.02
N ALA A 17 0.52 -2.58 1.89
CA ALA A 17 0.51 -1.89 3.17
C ALA A 17 1.64 -2.37 4.09
N PHE A 18 1.86 -3.68 4.19
CA PHE A 18 2.92 -4.27 5.00
C PHE A 18 4.32 -3.88 4.52
N VAL A 19 4.55 -3.94 3.20
CA VAL A 19 5.82 -3.51 2.60
C VAL A 19 6.05 -2.02 2.86
N THR A 20 5.04 -1.18 2.68
CA THR A 20 5.13 0.26 2.99
C THR A 20 5.43 0.51 4.47
N TRP A 21 4.73 -0.17 5.39
CA TRP A 21 5.01 -0.09 6.81
C TRP A 21 6.47 -0.42 7.14
N LYS A 22 6.97 -1.54 6.60
CA LYS A 22 8.36 -1.97 6.83
C LYS A 22 9.36 -0.95 6.28
N MET A 23 9.18 -0.48 5.04
CA MET A 23 10.07 0.51 4.42
C MET A 23 10.13 1.83 5.21
N VAL A 24 8.96 2.34 5.61
CA VAL A 24 8.86 3.61 6.36
C VAL A 24 9.47 3.44 7.75
N LYS A 25 9.16 2.36 8.46
CA LYS A 25 9.72 2.08 9.79
C LYS A 25 11.25 1.96 9.73
N ASP A 26 11.76 1.17 8.79
CA ASP A 26 13.19 0.92 8.64
C ASP A 26 13.95 2.20 8.26
N PHE A 27 13.33 3.12 7.53
CA PHE A 27 13.92 4.43 7.21
C PHE A 27 13.92 5.41 8.39
N TYR A 28 12.82 5.49 9.16
CA TYR A 28 12.72 6.46 10.24
C TYR A 28 13.41 6.00 11.53
N ILE A 29 13.56 4.70 11.77
CA ILE A 29 14.26 4.20 12.96
C ILE A 29 15.76 4.55 12.96
N THR A 30 16.35 4.78 11.79
CA THR A 30 17.74 5.24 11.70
C THR A 30 17.91 6.73 12.02
N LYS A 31 16.80 7.49 12.05
CA LYS A 31 16.80 8.96 12.23
C LYS A 31 16.13 9.42 13.52
N MET A 32 15.25 8.60 14.09
CA MET A 32 14.35 8.99 15.17
C MET A 32 14.17 7.86 16.18
N ASN A 33 13.63 8.22 17.35
CA ASN A 33 13.20 7.26 18.35
C ASN A 33 12.20 6.24 17.77
N MET A 34 12.39 4.97 18.14
CA MET A 34 11.66 3.82 17.61
C MET A 34 10.12 3.97 17.67
N VAL A 35 9.61 4.56 18.76
CA VAL A 35 8.16 4.77 18.95
C VAL A 35 7.61 5.72 17.89
N PHE A 36 8.28 6.84 17.64
CA PHE A 36 7.85 7.81 16.62
C PHE A 36 7.97 7.24 15.22
N ALA A 37 9.07 6.52 14.91
CA ALA A 37 9.24 5.83 13.64
C ALA A 37 8.10 4.82 13.38
N HIS A 38 7.67 4.11 14.42
CA HIS A 38 6.60 3.14 14.29
C HIS A 38 5.22 3.79 14.08
N ILE A 39 4.91 4.89 14.79
CA ILE A 39 3.66 5.64 14.61
C ILE A 39 3.57 6.22 13.19
N ILE A 40 4.65 6.81 12.68
CA ILE A 40 4.70 7.34 11.31
C ILE A 40 4.48 6.20 10.31
N ALA A 41 5.15 5.06 10.50
CA ALA A 41 4.98 3.90 9.65
C ALA A 41 3.53 3.36 9.64
N ILE A 42 2.87 3.30 10.80
CA ILE A 42 1.46 2.90 10.90
C ILE A 42 0.58 3.87 10.12
N ALA A 43 0.75 5.18 10.33
CA ALA A 43 -0.04 6.20 9.64
C ALA A 43 0.13 6.10 8.12
N THR A 44 1.37 6.08 7.62
CA THR A 44 1.65 5.97 6.18
C THR A 44 1.12 4.66 5.58
N SER A 45 1.28 3.53 6.28
CA SER A 45 0.75 2.24 5.81
C SER A 45 -0.77 2.20 5.77
N SER A 46 -1.45 2.91 6.68
CA SER A 46 -2.91 3.05 6.68
C SER A 46 -3.38 3.81 5.45
N PHE A 47 -2.69 4.90 5.09
CA PHE A 47 -2.99 5.62 3.84
C PHE A 47 -2.70 4.79 2.60
N MET A 48 -1.65 3.95 2.61
CA MET A 48 -1.39 3.01 1.52
C MET A 48 -2.52 1.98 1.38
N LEU A 49 -2.95 1.40 2.50
CA LEU A 49 -4.04 0.44 2.54
C LEU A 49 -5.35 1.03 2.00
N LEU A 50 -5.73 2.23 2.43
CA LEU A 50 -6.92 2.92 1.94
C LEU A 50 -6.81 3.30 0.46
N SER A 51 -5.71 3.91 0.03
CA SER A 51 -5.50 4.33 -1.36
C SER A 51 -5.53 3.16 -2.33
N THR A 52 -4.93 2.03 -1.96
CA THR A 52 -4.97 0.81 -2.78
C THR A 52 -6.36 0.19 -2.83
N MET A 53 -7.14 0.19 -1.74
CA MET A 53 -8.55 -0.24 -1.80
C MET A 53 -9.37 0.60 -2.77
N PHE A 54 -9.18 1.93 -2.79
CA PHE A 54 -9.90 2.80 -3.73
C PHE A 54 -9.61 2.50 -5.20
N LEU A 55 -8.43 1.96 -5.53
CA LEU A 55 -8.09 1.57 -6.90
C LEU A 55 -8.86 0.35 -7.41
N PHE A 56 -9.45 -0.44 -6.52
CA PHE A 56 -10.22 -1.64 -6.86
C PHE A 56 -11.73 -1.44 -6.69
N VAL A 57 -12.17 -0.21 -6.41
CA VAL A 57 -13.60 0.14 -6.40
C VAL A 57 -14.15 0.11 -7.83
N PRO A 58 -15.30 -0.55 -8.07
CA PRO A 58 -15.89 -0.65 -9.40
C PRO A 58 -16.35 0.71 -9.91
N LYS A 59 -16.08 1.00 -11.19
CA LYS A 59 -16.43 2.29 -11.82
C LYS A 59 -17.94 2.52 -11.91
N ASN A 60 -18.70 1.44 -12.09
CA ASN A 60 -20.16 1.47 -12.23
C ASN A 60 -20.83 0.91 -10.97
N TYR A 61 -20.44 1.40 -9.79
CA TYR A 61 -21.09 1.00 -8.54
C TYR A 61 -22.58 1.39 -8.58
N GLN A 62 -23.44 0.42 -8.88
CA GLN A 62 -24.89 0.55 -8.76
C GLN A 62 -25.30 -0.13 -7.45
N ARG A 63 -25.94 0.63 -6.56
CA ARG A 63 -26.52 0.06 -5.32
C ARG A 63 -27.46 -1.10 -5.72
N GLY A 64 -27.09 -2.33 -5.35
CA GLY A 64 -27.84 -3.55 -5.66
C GLY A 64 -27.21 -4.48 -6.71
N GLN A 65 -26.09 -4.12 -7.34
CA GLN A 65 -25.30 -5.04 -8.18
C GLN A 65 -24.11 -5.63 -7.40
N THR A 66 -23.78 -6.89 -7.70
CA THR A 66 -22.85 -7.77 -6.96
C THR A 66 -21.36 -7.60 -7.27
N ALA A 67 -20.96 -6.46 -7.86
CA ALA A 67 -19.55 -6.15 -8.03
C ALA A 67 -19.06 -5.35 -6.81
N GLU A 68 -18.45 -6.03 -5.85
CA GLU A 68 -17.87 -5.36 -4.66
C GLU A 68 -16.47 -4.79 -4.93
N VAL A 69 -15.69 -5.46 -5.79
CA VAL A 69 -14.35 -5.03 -6.23
C VAL A 69 -14.08 -5.52 -7.65
N GLU A 70 -13.31 -4.74 -8.41
CA GLU A 70 -12.94 -5.05 -9.80
C GLU A 70 -11.42 -5.18 -9.91
N LEU A 71 -10.95 -6.39 -10.23
CA LEU A 71 -9.53 -6.63 -10.46
C LEU A 71 -9.15 -6.13 -11.86
N SER A 72 -8.38 -5.04 -11.90
CA SER A 72 -7.85 -4.48 -13.14
C SER A 72 -6.32 -4.55 -13.16
N PHE A 73 -5.75 -5.02 -14.28
CA PHE A 73 -4.30 -5.01 -14.50
C PHE A 73 -3.69 -3.62 -14.32
N LEU A 74 -4.44 -2.57 -14.68
CA LEU A 74 -4.01 -1.19 -14.51
C LEU A 74 -3.91 -0.81 -13.02
N SER A 75 -4.91 -1.18 -12.21
CA SER A 75 -4.90 -0.95 -10.76
C SER A 75 -3.72 -1.68 -10.10
N VAL A 76 -3.49 -2.95 -10.45
CA VAL A 76 -2.33 -3.72 -9.95
C VAL A 76 -1.00 -3.05 -10.35
N GLY A 77 -0.88 -2.61 -11.60
CA GLY A 77 0.30 -1.89 -12.08
C GLY A 77 0.56 -0.59 -11.30
N ILE A 78 -0.49 0.18 -10.99
CA ILE A 78 -0.37 1.39 -10.16
C ILE A 78 0.14 1.04 -8.77
N VAL A 79 -0.38 0.00 -8.12
CA VAL A 79 0.10 -0.44 -6.79
C VAL A 79 1.59 -0.78 -6.83
N ILE A 80 2.03 -1.54 -7.83
CA ILE A 80 3.44 -1.91 -8.00
C ILE A 80 4.31 -0.65 -8.20
N ILE A 81 3.87 0.28 -9.04
CA ILE A 81 4.58 1.54 -9.29
C ILE A 81 4.65 2.38 -8.01
N MET A 82 3.56 2.51 -7.25
CA MET A 82 3.54 3.26 -5.99
C MET A 82 4.52 2.67 -4.97
N VAL A 83 4.47 1.35 -4.74
CA VAL A 83 5.41 0.66 -3.84
C VAL A 83 6.84 0.82 -4.35
N GLY A 84 7.06 0.70 -5.66
CA GLY A 84 8.36 0.90 -6.29
C GLY A 84 8.92 2.30 -6.11
N ILE A 85 8.09 3.34 -6.26
CA ILE A 85 8.47 4.73 -6.03
C ILE A 85 8.84 4.93 -4.56
N LEU A 86 8.03 4.44 -3.62
CA LEU A 86 8.34 4.51 -2.18
C LEU A 86 9.65 3.78 -1.87
N TYR A 87 9.86 2.61 -2.46
CA TYR A 87 11.10 1.87 -2.32
C TYR A 87 12.30 2.69 -2.83
N LEU A 88 12.19 3.32 -4.00
CA LEU A 88 13.25 4.16 -4.54
C LEU A 88 13.54 5.34 -3.60
N PHE A 89 12.52 6.05 -3.13
CA PHE A 89 12.69 7.15 -2.18
C PHE A 89 13.37 6.67 -0.90
N PHE A 90 12.83 5.66 -0.21
CA PHE A 90 13.37 5.24 1.08
C PHE A 90 14.72 4.52 0.98
N LYS A 91 15.02 3.84 -0.14
CA LYS A 91 16.31 3.16 -0.36
C LYS A 91 17.41 4.11 -0.83
N TYR A 92 17.10 5.01 -1.77
CA TYR A 92 18.10 5.86 -2.41
C TYR A 92 18.22 7.24 -1.80
N ILE A 93 17.27 7.70 -0.97
CA ILE A 93 17.55 8.82 -0.08
C ILE A 93 18.64 8.34 0.87
N PRO A 94 19.87 8.85 0.76
CA PRO A 94 20.95 8.41 1.61
C PRO A 94 20.57 8.78 3.04
N SER A 95 20.31 7.79 3.88
CA SER A 95 20.54 7.92 5.32
C SER A 95 22.06 7.94 5.51
N LYS A 96 22.71 8.99 5.00
CA LYS A 96 24.08 9.31 5.40
C LYS A 96 23.98 9.75 6.85
N ASP A 97 24.17 8.79 7.74
CA ASP A 97 24.81 9.09 9.01
C ASP A 97 26.23 8.54 8.94
N LYS A 98 27.03 9.29 8.17
CA LYS A 98 28.46 9.57 8.33
C LYS A 98 28.74 10.90 7.67
#